data_AF-A0A7W7FHE8-F1
#
_entry.id   AF-A0A7W7FHE8-F1
#
_cell.length_a   1.000
_cell.length_b   1.000
_cell.length_c   1.000
_cell.angle_alpha   90.00
_cell.angle_beta   90.00
_cell.angle_gamma   90.00
#
_symmetry.space_group_name_H-M   'P 1'
#
loop_
_entity.id
_entity.type
_entity.pdbx_description
1 polymer ?
#
loop_
_entity_poly.entity_id
_entity_poly.type
_entity_poly.pdbx_seq_one_letter_code
_entity_poly.pdbx_strand_id
1 'polypeptide(L)'
;MTPRSAEHGTHHLDAVYDAVLFDMDGVVTNTAAIHAAAWKQLFDEVLRDPRVQVDDPETTFDPAADYRRYVDGRTREDGVSAYLTTRGIALDAGDPDDPPTAWTIAGLAARKNELFLAELGTRGLRVYPGTAALLHRLRDAAVPVGLVTASRNAQQMLAAAGLAGCFDTVVDGRIALSHHLKGKPDPAMFVEAARRLGVAAARTAVVEDSVAGVAAARRGGFGFVVGIDRAGAREQLEAAGADLVLADVAELDLGVSTTDPWQLVYDGFDSAHEGHREALTALGNGYLATRGARPEHHDDGIHYPGTYLAGVYNRLASTIHGRELEEEHLVNTPNWLPVDLRIGDGPWLSTGQVVTHSERRELDLRRGLVVRRAVLTAPNGDRLDFVQTTFTSLDEPHLAVLETTLTAPDWSGTVTLRAGIDAGVRNSNVAAYLGSDATHLTQPTFRHVGDTTLCEVRTRQSRVHIATAVRTTLTGTDSATDHRIDTPSQPTRELRIPLEQGRPVTLTKTAAIYTSHDRAISEPGGAALTLLTERGGDVEALRERHAGAWRRLWERFAVTLDADTHSRLILNLHVFHLLQTLSPHTVELDAGVPARGLHDEGYRGHVFWTRCSSCP
;
A
#
# COMPACT_ATOMS: atom_id res chain seq x y z
N MET A 1 12.12 8.18 -39.78
CA MET A 1 12.39 7.58 -38.46
C MET A 1 12.88 8.69 -37.55
N THR A 2 11.95 9.35 -36.90
CA THR A 2 12.19 10.31 -35.81
C THR A 2 11.96 9.54 -34.52
N PRO A 3 12.90 9.53 -33.55
CA PRO A 3 12.65 8.89 -32.28
C PRO A 3 11.53 9.65 -31.57
N ARG A 4 10.46 8.93 -31.22
CA ARG A 4 9.43 9.42 -30.30
C ARG A 4 10.13 9.81 -29.00
N SER A 5 9.99 11.07 -28.61
CA SER A 5 10.27 11.58 -27.28
C SER A 5 9.49 10.73 -26.27
N ALA A 6 10.20 9.92 -25.50
CA ALA A 6 9.67 9.27 -24.31
C ALA A 6 9.52 10.34 -23.22
N GLU A 7 8.27 10.71 -22.92
CA GLU A 7 7.93 11.31 -21.64
C GLU A 7 8.27 10.27 -20.56
N HIS A 8 9.44 10.44 -19.93
CA HIS A 8 9.89 9.63 -18.81
C HIS A 8 9.17 10.13 -17.55
N GLY A 9 8.00 9.56 -17.25
CA GLY A 9 7.45 9.60 -15.89
C GLY A 9 8.13 8.51 -15.06
N THR A 10 9.22 8.84 -14.35
CA THR A 10 9.96 7.87 -13.54
C THR A 10 9.46 7.88 -12.10
N HIS A 11 8.27 7.31 -11.90
CA HIS A 11 7.78 6.86 -10.60
C HIS A 11 7.54 5.35 -10.70
N HIS A 12 8.63 4.58 -10.67
CA HIS A 12 8.63 3.13 -10.79
C HIS A 12 8.58 2.45 -9.41
N LEU A 13 8.20 1.18 -9.38
CA LEU A 13 8.21 0.36 -8.17
C LEU A 13 9.67 0.19 -7.68
N ASP A 14 9.95 0.68 -6.47
CA ASP A 14 11.21 0.40 -5.76
C ASP A 14 11.00 -0.86 -4.91
N ALA A 15 11.27 -2.02 -5.50
CA ALA A 15 10.97 -3.31 -4.86
C ALA A 15 11.94 -3.65 -3.71
N VAL A 16 11.38 -4.12 -2.60
CA VAL A 16 12.13 -4.59 -1.43
C VAL A 16 12.74 -5.99 -1.64
N TYR A 17 12.13 -6.77 -2.54
CA TYR A 17 12.53 -8.12 -2.92
C TYR A 17 13.12 -8.13 -4.33
N ASP A 18 14.15 -8.94 -4.53
CA ASP A 18 14.92 -8.99 -5.77
C ASP A 18 14.28 -9.93 -6.81
N ALA A 19 13.24 -10.68 -6.45
CA ALA A 19 12.43 -11.48 -7.37
C ALA A 19 11.04 -11.80 -6.79
N VAL A 20 10.07 -12.11 -7.66
CA VAL A 20 8.73 -12.58 -7.26
C VAL A 20 8.36 -13.87 -7.99
N LEU A 21 7.97 -14.90 -7.22
CA LEU A 21 7.46 -16.16 -7.76
C LEU A 21 5.94 -16.21 -7.61
N PHE A 22 5.25 -16.66 -8.65
CA PHE A 22 3.81 -16.79 -8.69
C PHE A 22 3.44 -18.26 -8.84
N ASP A 23 2.44 -18.72 -8.08
CA ASP A 23 1.66 -19.87 -8.53
C ASP A 23 0.81 -19.50 -9.77
N MET A 24 0.36 -20.51 -10.50
CA MET A 24 -0.47 -20.33 -11.68
C MET A 24 -1.97 -20.33 -11.37
N ASP A 25 -2.42 -21.34 -10.64
CA ASP A 25 -3.83 -21.61 -10.41
C ASP A 25 -4.30 -20.71 -9.26
N GLY A 26 -5.45 -20.02 -9.41
CA GLY A 26 -5.99 -19.10 -8.40
C GLY A 26 -5.21 -17.78 -8.16
N VAL A 27 -3.94 -17.71 -8.58
CA VAL A 27 -3.09 -16.52 -8.53
C VAL A 27 -3.01 -15.82 -9.89
N VAL A 28 -2.53 -16.49 -10.94
CA VAL A 28 -2.42 -15.89 -12.29
C VAL A 28 -3.70 -16.12 -13.08
N THR A 29 -4.28 -17.31 -12.97
CA THR A 29 -5.44 -17.74 -13.77
C THR A 29 -6.57 -18.31 -12.91
N ASN A 30 -7.81 -18.15 -13.36
CA ASN A 30 -9.01 -18.60 -12.64
C ASN A 30 -9.33 -20.10 -12.83
N THR A 31 -8.30 -20.94 -12.92
CA THR A 31 -8.38 -22.36 -13.27
C THR A 31 -8.72 -23.27 -12.09
N ALA A 32 -8.65 -22.80 -10.85
CA ALA A 32 -8.95 -23.61 -9.66
C ALA A 32 -10.35 -24.25 -9.73
N ALA A 33 -11.38 -23.49 -10.14
CA ALA A 33 -12.73 -24.01 -10.30
C ALA A 33 -12.85 -25.05 -11.44
N ILE A 34 -12.01 -24.94 -12.48
CA ILE A 34 -11.93 -25.90 -13.60
C ILE A 34 -11.27 -27.20 -13.10
N HIS A 35 -10.20 -27.08 -12.30
CA HIS A 35 -9.55 -28.21 -11.67
C HIS A 35 -10.46 -28.94 -10.69
N ALA A 36 -11.20 -28.20 -9.84
CA ALA A 36 -12.16 -28.78 -8.91
C ALA A 36 -13.25 -29.59 -9.63
N ALA A 37 -13.78 -29.08 -10.75
CA ALA A 37 -14.76 -29.78 -11.56
C ALA A 37 -14.20 -31.08 -12.17
N ALA A 38 -12.99 -31.02 -12.74
CA ALA A 38 -12.33 -32.20 -13.33
C ALA A 38 -12.00 -33.28 -12.27
N TRP A 39 -11.57 -32.86 -11.08
CA TRP A 39 -11.33 -33.77 -9.95
C TRP A 39 -12.61 -34.43 -9.46
N LYS A 40 -13.68 -33.63 -9.28
CA LYS A 40 -14.98 -34.16 -8.92
C LYS A 40 -15.43 -35.21 -9.91
N GLN A 41 -15.38 -34.90 -11.20
CA GLN A 41 -15.80 -35.85 -12.23
C GLN A 41 -14.97 -37.14 -12.18
N LEU A 42 -13.64 -37.05 -12.06
CA LEU A 42 -12.79 -38.23 -11.96
C LEU A 42 -13.14 -39.09 -10.75
N PHE A 43 -13.22 -38.50 -9.56
CA PHE A 43 -13.47 -39.28 -8.35
C PHE A 43 -14.89 -39.83 -8.31
N ASP A 44 -15.87 -39.10 -8.84
CA ASP A 44 -17.25 -39.58 -8.99
C ASP A 44 -17.33 -40.73 -10.03
N GLU A 45 -16.47 -40.76 -11.05
CA GLU A 45 -16.31 -41.90 -11.97
C GLU A 45 -15.69 -43.10 -11.24
N VAL A 46 -14.62 -42.89 -10.47
CA VAL A 46 -13.90 -43.95 -9.74
C VAL A 46 -14.76 -44.59 -8.64
N LEU A 47 -15.47 -43.78 -7.85
CA LEU A 47 -16.31 -44.26 -6.74
C LEU A 47 -17.54 -45.05 -7.22
N ARG A 48 -17.97 -44.88 -8.47
CA ARG A 48 -19.05 -45.65 -9.09
C ARG A 48 -18.55 -46.88 -9.86
N ASP A 49 -17.24 -47.07 -9.97
CA ASP A 49 -16.67 -48.19 -10.71
C ASP A 49 -16.91 -49.52 -9.97
N PRO A 50 -17.35 -50.60 -10.65
CA PRO A 50 -17.59 -51.89 -10.02
C PRO A 50 -16.39 -52.52 -9.30
N ARG A 51 -15.16 -52.08 -9.61
CA ARG A 51 -13.93 -52.54 -8.95
C ARG A 51 -13.74 -51.95 -7.55
N VAL A 52 -14.48 -50.90 -7.20
CA VAL A 52 -14.37 -50.19 -5.94
C VAL A 52 -15.51 -50.61 -5.00
N GLN A 53 -15.15 -51.00 -3.79
CA GLN A 53 -16.10 -51.23 -2.70
C GLN A 53 -15.89 -50.15 -1.65
N VAL A 54 -16.87 -49.25 -1.49
CA VAL A 54 -16.89 -48.21 -0.47
C VAL A 54 -18.16 -48.33 0.35
N ASP A 55 -18.04 -48.11 1.66
CA ASP A 55 -19.16 -48.25 2.61
C ASP A 55 -20.29 -47.25 2.35
N ASP A 56 -19.98 -46.08 1.77
CA ASP A 56 -20.93 -45.04 1.39
C ASP A 56 -20.58 -44.43 0.01
N PRO A 57 -21.08 -45.02 -1.09
CA PRO A 57 -20.83 -44.53 -2.45
C PRO A 57 -21.56 -43.21 -2.79
N GLU A 58 -22.53 -42.78 -1.97
CA GLU A 58 -23.26 -41.54 -2.18
C GLU A 58 -22.48 -40.31 -1.68
N THR A 59 -21.53 -40.52 -0.76
CA THR A 59 -20.60 -39.46 -0.32
C THR A 59 -19.55 -39.21 -1.42
N THR A 60 -19.88 -38.34 -2.37
CA THR A 60 -19.01 -37.93 -3.48
C THR A 60 -17.90 -36.95 -3.08
N PHE A 61 -16.98 -36.65 -4.01
CA PHE A 61 -15.94 -35.64 -3.79
C PHE A 61 -16.56 -34.23 -3.73
N ASP A 62 -16.26 -33.50 -2.64
CA ASP A 62 -16.65 -32.10 -2.48
C ASP A 62 -15.67 -31.18 -3.24
N PRO A 63 -16.15 -30.44 -4.28
CA PRO A 63 -15.29 -29.61 -5.11
C PRO A 63 -14.69 -28.40 -4.38
N ALA A 64 -15.09 -28.10 -3.14
CA ALA A 64 -14.55 -27.03 -2.32
C ALA A 64 -13.75 -27.56 -1.12
N ALA A 65 -14.33 -28.45 -0.30
CA ALA A 65 -13.68 -28.93 0.92
C ALA A 65 -12.60 -29.99 0.62
N ASP A 66 -12.95 -31.03 -0.14
CA ASP A 66 -12.01 -32.12 -0.47
C ASP A 66 -10.94 -31.65 -1.45
N TYR A 67 -11.31 -30.74 -2.38
CA TYR A 67 -10.36 -30.11 -3.29
C TYR A 67 -9.17 -29.51 -2.55
N ARG A 68 -9.44 -28.57 -1.63
CA ARG A 68 -8.41 -27.87 -0.84
C ARG A 68 -7.59 -28.83 0.01
N ARG A 69 -8.25 -29.84 0.59
CA ARG A 69 -7.61 -30.74 1.55
C ARG A 69 -6.66 -31.73 0.89
N TYR A 70 -7.05 -32.30 -0.25
CA TYR A 70 -6.38 -33.48 -0.78
C TYR A 70 -5.61 -33.25 -2.08
N VAL A 71 -6.02 -32.28 -2.92
CA VAL A 71 -5.47 -32.16 -4.28
C VAL A 71 -4.92 -30.78 -4.61
N ASP A 72 -5.37 -29.74 -3.92
CA ASP A 72 -4.99 -28.36 -4.25
C ASP A 72 -3.49 -28.10 -4.04
N GLY A 73 -2.87 -27.45 -5.02
CA GLY A 73 -1.42 -27.25 -5.11
C GLY A 73 -0.57 -28.51 -5.34
N ARG A 74 -1.13 -29.74 -5.32
CA ARG A 74 -0.36 -30.99 -5.44
C ARG A 74 -0.22 -31.49 -6.87
N THR A 75 0.69 -32.43 -7.09
CA THR A 75 0.75 -33.16 -8.36
C THR A 75 -0.52 -34.00 -8.55
N ARG A 76 -0.82 -34.41 -9.79
CA ARG A 76 -2.03 -35.19 -10.07
C ARG A 76 -1.94 -36.57 -9.45
N GLU A 77 -0.77 -37.17 -9.52
CA GLU A 77 -0.48 -38.48 -8.98
C GLU A 77 -0.61 -38.47 -7.44
N ASP A 78 -0.06 -37.46 -6.78
CA ASP A 78 -0.22 -37.27 -5.33
C ASP A 78 -1.68 -37.00 -4.95
N GLY A 79 -2.42 -36.22 -5.75
CA GLY A 79 -3.82 -35.91 -5.51
C GLY A 79 -4.73 -37.14 -5.60
N VAL A 80 -4.53 -37.99 -6.63
CA VAL A 80 -5.22 -39.28 -6.78
C VAL A 80 -4.92 -40.16 -5.57
N SER A 81 -3.63 -40.33 -5.25
CA SER A 81 -3.20 -41.16 -4.13
C SER A 81 -3.79 -40.70 -2.80
N ALA A 82 -3.69 -39.40 -2.51
CA ALA A 82 -4.12 -38.81 -1.24
C ALA A 82 -5.63 -38.99 -1.01
N TYR A 83 -6.46 -38.68 -2.00
CA TYR A 83 -7.92 -38.79 -1.83
C TYR A 83 -8.37 -40.25 -1.75
N LEU A 84 -7.92 -41.11 -2.67
CA LEU A 84 -8.34 -42.51 -2.72
C LEU A 84 -7.95 -43.29 -1.46
N THR A 85 -6.79 -43.00 -0.88
CA THR A 85 -6.36 -43.59 0.40
C THR A 85 -7.36 -43.31 1.52
N THR A 86 -7.97 -42.11 1.57
CA THR A 86 -8.98 -41.79 2.59
C THR A 86 -10.29 -42.58 2.42
N ARG A 87 -10.52 -43.13 1.23
CA ARG A 87 -11.65 -44.00 0.90
C ARG A 87 -11.30 -45.49 0.99
N GLY A 88 -10.11 -45.83 1.51
CA GLY A 88 -9.65 -47.22 1.62
C GLY A 88 -9.27 -47.86 0.30
N ILE A 89 -9.10 -47.07 -0.77
CA ILE A 89 -8.79 -47.58 -2.11
C ILE A 89 -7.29 -47.50 -2.32
N ALA A 90 -6.64 -48.65 -2.46
CA ALA A 90 -5.22 -48.76 -2.80
C ALA A 90 -5.07 -49.14 -4.29
N LEU A 91 -4.28 -48.35 -5.02
CA LEU A 91 -3.93 -48.59 -6.41
C LEU A 91 -2.41 -48.64 -6.57
N ASP A 92 -1.94 -49.47 -7.49
CA ASP A 92 -0.54 -49.44 -7.89
C ASP A 92 -0.19 -48.09 -8.54
N ALA A 93 1.05 -47.64 -8.33
CA ALA A 93 1.53 -46.38 -8.89
C ALA A 93 1.38 -46.31 -10.42
N GLY A 94 1.60 -47.44 -11.10
CA GLY A 94 1.58 -47.53 -12.56
C GLY A 94 2.85 -46.99 -13.21
N ASP A 95 2.88 -47.04 -14.54
CA ASP A 95 3.93 -46.45 -15.36
C ASP A 95 3.54 -45.01 -15.77
N PRO A 96 4.47 -44.04 -15.80
CA PRO A 96 4.18 -42.67 -16.26
C PRO A 96 3.49 -42.56 -17.63
N ASP A 97 3.68 -43.56 -18.51
CA ASP A 97 3.07 -43.63 -19.84
C ASP A 97 1.76 -44.42 -19.89
N ASP A 98 1.23 -44.82 -18.72
CA ASP A 98 -0.06 -45.51 -18.62
C ASP A 98 -1.20 -44.70 -19.29
N PRO A 99 -2.04 -45.32 -20.13
CA PRO A 99 -3.13 -44.62 -20.78
C PRO A 99 -4.20 -44.20 -19.75
N PRO A 100 -5.03 -43.20 -20.06
CA PRO A 100 -6.15 -42.74 -19.22
C PRO A 100 -7.16 -43.83 -18.80
N THR A 101 -7.14 -44.99 -19.47
CA THR A 101 -7.99 -46.16 -19.18
C THR A 101 -7.35 -47.14 -18.20
N ALA A 102 -6.06 -47.01 -17.90
CA ALA A 102 -5.35 -47.88 -16.97
C ALA A 102 -5.81 -47.65 -15.52
N TRP A 103 -5.92 -48.74 -14.74
CA TRP A 103 -6.38 -48.72 -13.36
C TRP A 103 -5.22 -48.57 -12.38
N THR A 104 -4.44 -47.52 -12.57
CA THR A 104 -3.24 -47.17 -11.80
C THR A 104 -3.32 -45.69 -11.41
N ILE A 105 -2.50 -45.25 -10.46
CA ILE A 105 -2.42 -43.82 -10.10
C ILE A 105 -2.03 -42.98 -11.32
N ALA A 106 -1.07 -43.43 -12.12
CA ALA A 106 -0.65 -42.77 -13.35
C ALA A 106 -1.78 -42.70 -14.40
N GLY A 107 -2.53 -43.78 -14.61
CA GLY A 107 -3.67 -43.82 -15.53
C GLY A 107 -4.78 -42.85 -15.13
N LEU A 108 -5.17 -42.83 -13.84
CA LEU A 108 -6.17 -41.88 -13.34
C LEU A 108 -5.68 -40.43 -13.38
N ALA A 109 -4.39 -40.19 -13.16
CA ALA A 109 -3.78 -38.87 -13.32
C ALA A 109 -3.80 -38.39 -14.78
N ALA A 110 -3.66 -39.30 -15.75
CA ALA A 110 -3.83 -39.03 -17.18
C ALA A 110 -5.30 -38.73 -17.52
N ARG A 111 -6.23 -39.52 -16.97
CA ARG A 111 -7.68 -39.29 -17.11
C ARG A 111 -8.11 -37.92 -16.57
N LYS A 112 -7.61 -37.52 -15.39
CA LYS A 112 -7.85 -36.17 -14.84
C LYS A 112 -7.45 -35.07 -15.82
N ASN A 113 -6.34 -35.27 -16.53
CA ASN A 113 -5.84 -34.28 -17.48
C ASN A 113 -6.76 -34.13 -18.69
N GLU A 114 -7.30 -35.23 -19.22
CA GLU A 114 -8.31 -35.18 -20.29
C GLU A 114 -9.55 -34.40 -19.86
N LEU A 115 -10.08 -34.72 -18.67
CA LEU A 115 -11.25 -34.04 -18.10
C LEU A 115 -10.98 -32.55 -17.90
N PHE A 116 -9.79 -32.19 -17.40
CA PHE A 116 -9.39 -30.80 -17.26
C PHE A 116 -9.32 -30.06 -18.60
N LEU A 117 -8.71 -30.65 -19.63
CA LEU A 117 -8.63 -30.02 -20.95
C LEU A 117 -10.01 -29.85 -21.59
N ALA A 118 -10.93 -30.80 -21.37
CA ALA A 118 -12.32 -30.71 -21.82
C ALA A 118 -13.10 -29.59 -21.10
N GLU A 119 -12.97 -29.50 -19.77
CA GLU A 119 -13.58 -28.42 -18.98
C GLU A 119 -13.00 -27.05 -19.36
N LEU A 120 -11.68 -26.96 -19.58
CA LEU A 120 -11.00 -25.74 -20.02
C LEU A 120 -11.51 -25.27 -21.39
N GLY A 121 -11.70 -26.19 -22.34
CA GLY A 121 -12.25 -25.89 -23.66
C GLY A 121 -13.68 -25.33 -23.60
N THR A 122 -14.43 -25.68 -22.55
CA THR A 122 -15.83 -25.27 -22.36
C THR A 122 -15.95 -23.94 -21.60
N ARG A 123 -15.20 -23.79 -20.49
CA ARG A 123 -15.32 -22.64 -19.59
C ARG A 123 -14.41 -21.46 -19.99
N GLY A 124 -13.36 -21.74 -20.76
CA GLY A 124 -12.35 -20.76 -21.14
C GLY A 124 -11.39 -20.38 -20.01
N LEU A 125 -10.24 -19.83 -20.38
CA LEU A 125 -9.21 -19.36 -19.46
C LEU A 125 -9.35 -17.85 -19.23
N ARG A 126 -9.27 -17.38 -17.98
CA ARG A 126 -9.19 -15.96 -17.66
C ARG A 126 -8.00 -15.67 -16.75
N VAL A 127 -7.35 -14.55 -17.03
CA VAL A 127 -6.26 -14.00 -16.20
C VAL A 127 -6.85 -13.03 -15.18
N TYR A 128 -6.32 -13.05 -13.97
CA TYR A 128 -6.70 -12.05 -12.96
C TYR A 128 -6.09 -10.69 -13.32
N PRO A 129 -6.91 -9.62 -13.46
CA PRO A 129 -6.42 -8.29 -13.83
C PRO A 129 -5.38 -7.74 -12.84
N GLY A 130 -5.56 -7.99 -11.53
CA GLY A 130 -4.60 -7.58 -10.50
C GLY A 130 -3.22 -8.18 -10.70
N THR A 131 -3.15 -9.48 -10.99
CA THR A 131 -1.89 -10.18 -11.29
C THR A 131 -1.24 -9.68 -12.57
N ALA A 132 -2.04 -9.45 -13.63
CA ALA A 132 -1.51 -8.86 -14.86
C ALA A 132 -0.93 -7.46 -14.62
N ALA A 133 -1.61 -6.62 -13.84
CA ALA A 133 -1.12 -5.28 -13.49
C ALA A 133 0.18 -5.35 -12.67
N LEU A 134 0.29 -6.27 -11.70
CA LEU A 134 1.51 -6.45 -10.92
C LEU A 134 2.68 -6.95 -11.80
N LEU A 135 2.46 -7.90 -12.70
CA LEU A 135 3.48 -8.37 -13.64
C LEU A 135 4.03 -7.24 -14.52
N HIS A 136 3.17 -6.32 -14.99
CA HIS A 136 3.60 -5.15 -15.75
C HIS A 136 4.49 -4.24 -14.90
N ARG A 137 4.07 -3.91 -13.66
CA ARG A 137 4.85 -3.05 -12.76
C ARG A 137 6.22 -3.66 -12.41
N LEU A 138 6.27 -4.96 -12.13
CA LEU A 138 7.51 -5.67 -11.82
C LEU A 138 8.48 -5.65 -13.01
N ARG A 139 7.97 -5.86 -14.23
CA ARG A 139 8.77 -5.78 -15.46
C ARG A 139 9.30 -4.37 -15.71
N ASP A 140 8.46 -3.36 -15.53
CA ASP A 140 8.86 -1.96 -15.73
C ASP A 140 9.92 -1.51 -14.71
N ALA A 141 9.93 -2.14 -13.52
CA ALA A 141 10.97 -2.00 -12.48
C ALA A 141 12.16 -2.98 -12.64
N ALA A 142 12.20 -3.78 -13.71
CA ALA A 142 13.22 -4.80 -13.95
C ALA A 142 13.39 -5.82 -12.81
N VAL A 143 12.32 -6.14 -12.07
CA VAL A 143 12.29 -7.19 -11.05
C VAL A 143 11.99 -8.54 -11.72
N PRO A 144 12.90 -9.52 -11.64
CA PRO A 144 12.68 -10.85 -12.20
C PRO A 144 11.45 -11.56 -11.63
N VAL A 145 10.68 -12.21 -12.50
CA VAL A 145 9.48 -12.94 -12.10
C VAL A 145 9.50 -14.39 -12.60
N GLY A 146 9.05 -15.30 -11.73
CA GLY A 146 8.98 -16.73 -12.03
C GLY A 146 7.58 -17.30 -11.85
N LEU A 147 7.22 -18.30 -12.64
CA LEU A 147 6.00 -19.10 -12.45
C LEU A 147 6.36 -20.47 -11.90
N VAL A 148 5.65 -20.94 -10.88
CA VAL A 148 5.82 -22.28 -10.31
C VAL A 148 4.48 -22.98 -10.23
N THR A 149 4.31 -24.13 -10.90
CA THR A 149 3.04 -24.88 -10.86
C THR A 149 3.29 -26.38 -10.94
N ALA A 150 2.48 -27.18 -10.24
CA ALA A 150 2.51 -28.64 -10.35
C ALA A 150 1.94 -29.15 -11.70
N SER A 151 1.24 -28.28 -12.45
CA SER A 151 0.65 -28.63 -13.74
C SER A 151 1.70 -28.89 -14.81
N ARG A 152 1.47 -29.91 -15.65
CA ARG A 152 2.30 -30.18 -16.85
C ARG A 152 1.86 -29.35 -18.07
N ASN A 153 0.86 -28.49 -17.93
CA ASN A 153 0.23 -27.72 -19.01
C ASN A 153 0.58 -26.22 -18.99
N ALA A 154 1.54 -25.80 -18.15
CA ALA A 154 1.86 -24.38 -17.91
C ALA A 154 2.07 -23.57 -19.20
N GLN A 155 2.89 -24.08 -20.12
CA GLN A 155 3.20 -23.41 -21.38
C GLN A 155 1.95 -23.19 -22.26
N GLN A 156 1.09 -24.20 -22.38
CA GLN A 156 -0.15 -24.10 -23.15
C GLN A 156 -1.10 -23.08 -22.53
N MET A 157 -1.22 -23.09 -21.20
CA MET A 157 -2.09 -22.17 -20.48
C MET A 157 -1.56 -20.73 -20.54
N LEU A 158 -0.26 -20.49 -20.42
CA LEU A 158 0.34 -19.16 -20.59
C LEU A 158 0.12 -18.61 -22.01
N ALA A 159 0.26 -19.45 -23.04
CA ALA A 159 -0.02 -19.05 -24.42
C ALA A 159 -1.50 -18.67 -24.60
N ALA A 160 -2.42 -19.48 -24.08
CA ALA A 160 -3.86 -19.19 -24.12
C ALA A 160 -4.24 -17.94 -23.32
N ALA A 161 -3.50 -17.63 -22.25
CA ALA A 161 -3.69 -16.44 -21.42
C ALA A 161 -3.11 -15.16 -22.04
N GLY A 162 -2.35 -15.26 -23.14
CA GLY A 162 -1.61 -14.12 -23.70
C GLY A 162 -0.44 -13.67 -22.81
N LEU A 163 0.05 -14.53 -21.92
CA LEU A 163 1.15 -14.26 -20.99
C LEU A 163 2.45 -14.97 -21.38
N ALA A 164 2.55 -15.43 -22.63
CA ALA A 164 3.76 -16.03 -23.15
C ALA A 164 4.92 -15.01 -23.09
N GLY A 165 6.02 -15.38 -22.44
CA GLY A 165 7.18 -14.51 -22.26
C GLY A 165 7.04 -13.45 -21.17
N CYS A 166 5.97 -13.46 -20.37
CA CYS A 166 5.83 -12.57 -19.20
C CYS A 166 6.63 -13.03 -17.98
N PHE A 167 7.16 -14.26 -17.99
CA PHE A 167 7.95 -14.83 -16.91
C PHE A 167 9.37 -15.13 -17.38
N ASP A 168 10.36 -14.70 -16.60
CA ASP A 168 11.78 -14.97 -16.85
C ASP A 168 12.12 -16.45 -16.63
N THR A 169 11.37 -17.12 -15.75
CA THR A 169 11.45 -18.56 -15.56
C THR A 169 10.09 -19.19 -15.34
N VAL A 170 9.93 -20.44 -15.81
CA VAL A 170 8.75 -21.27 -15.54
C VAL A 170 9.26 -22.61 -15.03
N VAL A 171 8.85 -23.01 -13.82
CA VAL A 171 9.09 -24.33 -13.23
C VAL A 171 7.75 -25.04 -13.12
N ASP A 172 7.47 -25.88 -14.11
CA ASP A 172 6.22 -26.62 -14.23
C ASP A 172 6.40 -28.11 -13.85
N GLY A 173 5.32 -28.88 -13.90
CA GLY A 173 5.35 -30.32 -13.59
C GLY A 173 6.24 -31.14 -14.54
N ARG A 174 6.56 -30.64 -15.75
CA ARG A 174 7.48 -31.35 -16.68
C ARG A 174 8.92 -31.18 -16.21
N ILE A 175 9.28 -29.97 -15.79
CA ILE A 175 10.59 -29.68 -15.19
C ILE A 175 10.75 -30.42 -13.87
N ALA A 176 9.70 -30.46 -13.03
CA ALA A 176 9.74 -31.22 -11.79
C ALA A 176 10.05 -32.69 -12.04
N LEU A 177 9.42 -33.31 -13.06
CA LEU A 177 9.69 -34.69 -13.44
C LEU A 177 11.13 -34.89 -13.96
N SER A 178 11.58 -34.06 -14.91
CA SER A 178 12.90 -34.25 -15.53
C SER A 178 14.08 -33.93 -14.60
N HIS A 179 13.87 -33.09 -13.59
CA HIS A 179 14.88 -32.75 -12.58
C HIS A 179 14.68 -33.50 -11.25
N HIS A 180 13.72 -34.44 -11.18
CA HIS A 180 13.38 -35.19 -9.97
C HIS A 180 13.06 -34.29 -8.75
N LEU A 181 12.38 -33.17 -8.98
CA LEU A 181 11.93 -32.26 -7.93
C LEU A 181 10.64 -32.81 -7.32
N LYS A 182 10.59 -32.83 -5.99
CA LYS A 182 9.37 -33.18 -5.27
C LYS A 182 8.33 -32.07 -5.42
N GLY A 183 7.07 -32.46 -5.57
CA GLY A 183 5.96 -31.53 -5.65
C GLY A 183 5.65 -30.86 -4.31
N LYS A 184 4.80 -29.83 -4.35
CA LYS A 184 4.29 -29.18 -3.15
C LYS A 184 3.61 -30.24 -2.24
N PRO A 185 3.89 -30.24 -0.94
CA PRO A 185 4.39 -29.08 -0.20
C PRO A 185 5.92 -29.05 -0.02
N ASP A 186 6.70 -29.90 -0.70
CA ASP A 186 8.17 -29.78 -0.71
C ASP A 186 8.62 -28.48 -1.42
N PRO A 187 9.63 -27.76 -0.90
CA PRO A 187 10.07 -26.49 -1.47
C PRO A 187 10.86 -26.61 -2.79
N ALA A 188 11.22 -27.82 -3.25
CA ALA A 188 12.16 -28.03 -4.35
C ALA A 188 11.83 -27.24 -5.63
N MET A 189 10.56 -27.15 -6.02
CA MET A 189 10.15 -26.41 -7.22
C MET A 189 10.35 -24.89 -7.08
N PHE A 190 10.00 -24.31 -5.92
CA PHE A 190 10.21 -22.89 -5.67
C PHE A 190 11.72 -22.56 -5.56
N VAL A 191 12.49 -23.40 -4.87
CA VAL A 191 13.94 -23.22 -4.73
C VAL A 191 14.63 -23.29 -6.10
N GLU A 192 14.21 -24.21 -6.97
CA GLU A 192 14.72 -24.26 -8.34
C GLU A 192 14.37 -23.01 -9.14
N ALA A 193 13.17 -22.45 -8.99
CA ALA A 193 12.78 -21.21 -9.66
C ALA A 193 13.65 -20.03 -9.21
N ALA A 194 13.85 -19.85 -7.90
CA ALA A 194 14.73 -18.82 -7.35
C ALA A 194 16.17 -18.98 -7.86
N ARG A 195 16.69 -20.22 -7.89
CA ARG A 195 18.01 -20.54 -8.44
C ARG A 195 18.14 -20.16 -9.91
N ARG A 196 17.11 -20.39 -10.73
CA ARG A 196 17.10 -20.01 -12.16
C ARG A 196 17.08 -18.50 -12.37
N LEU A 197 16.42 -17.76 -11.48
CA LEU A 197 16.44 -16.29 -11.47
C LEU A 197 17.76 -15.72 -10.92
N GLY A 198 18.61 -16.54 -10.29
CA GLY A 198 19.85 -16.09 -9.68
C GLY A 198 19.66 -15.34 -8.36
N VAL A 199 18.50 -15.50 -7.71
CA VAL A 199 18.13 -14.78 -6.48
C VAL A 199 18.03 -15.74 -5.30
N ALA A 200 18.51 -15.31 -4.14
CA ALA A 200 18.41 -16.09 -2.91
C ALA A 200 16.95 -16.14 -2.41
N ALA A 201 16.49 -17.29 -1.88
CA ALA A 201 15.11 -17.45 -1.40
C ALA A 201 14.70 -16.35 -0.40
N ALA A 202 15.58 -15.98 0.54
CA ALA A 202 15.33 -14.91 1.52
C ALA A 202 15.14 -13.50 0.91
N ARG A 203 15.47 -13.32 -0.38
CA ARG A 203 15.28 -12.09 -1.16
C ARG A 203 14.17 -12.24 -2.22
N THR A 204 13.41 -13.33 -2.19
CA THR A 204 12.35 -13.63 -3.15
C THR A 204 11.00 -13.68 -2.43
N ALA A 205 10.00 -12.98 -2.98
CA ALA A 205 8.61 -13.10 -2.55
C ALA A 205 7.90 -14.23 -3.31
N VAL A 206 6.94 -14.90 -2.67
CA VAL A 206 6.12 -15.95 -3.29
C VAL A 206 4.65 -15.61 -3.12
N VAL A 207 3.87 -15.68 -4.19
CA VAL A 207 2.42 -15.49 -4.20
C VAL A 207 1.72 -16.81 -4.53
N GLU A 208 0.88 -17.28 -3.62
CA GLU A 208 0.25 -18.62 -3.63
C GLU A 208 -1.19 -18.54 -3.10
N ASP A 209 -2.09 -19.45 -3.49
CA ASP A 209 -3.50 -19.54 -3.06
C ASP A 209 -3.85 -20.82 -2.26
N SER A 210 -2.95 -21.81 -2.24
CA SER A 210 -3.05 -23.13 -1.66
C SER A 210 -2.21 -23.31 -0.39
N VAL A 211 -2.75 -24.05 0.58
CA VAL A 211 -2.06 -24.41 1.82
C VAL A 211 -0.75 -25.17 1.55
N ALA A 212 -0.74 -26.05 0.55
CA ALA A 212 0.44 -26.84 0.21
C ALA A 212 1.56 -25.95 -0.36
N GLY A 213 1.23 -24.97 -1.20
CA GLY A 213 2.20 -24.06 -1.77
C GLY A 213 2.73 -23.04 -0.76
N VAL A 214 1.88 -22.46 0.07
CA VAL A 214 2.32 -21.59 1.18
C VAL A 214 3.29 -22.35 2.10
N ALA A 215 2.94 -23.58 2.49
CA ALA A 215 3.81 -24.40 3.33
C ALA A 215 5.15 -24.74 2.65
N ALA A 216 5.16 -24.91 1.33
CA ALA A 216 6.37 -25.11 0.55
C ALA A 216 7.25 -23.85 0.54
N ALA A 217 6.67 -22.69 0.26
CA ALA A 217 7.38 -21.41 0.29
C ALA A 217 7.97 -21.12 1.69
N ARG A 218 7.18 -21.34 2.75
CA ARG A 218 7.67 -21.16 4.11
C ARG A 218 8.86 -22.08 4.44
N ARG A 219 8.78 -23.36 4.06
CA ARG A 219 9.89 -24.32 4.25
C ARG A 219 11.12 -24.03 3.40
N GLY A 220 10.94 -23.38 2.25
CA GLY A 220 12.02 -22.94 1.38
C GLY A 220 12.81 -21.75 1.93
N GLY A 221 12.35 -21.13 3.02
CA GLY A 221 13.00 -19.95 3.59
C GLY A 221 12.85 -18.71 2.71
N PHE A 222 11.73 -18.60 1.99
CA PHE A 222 11.42 -17.43 1.18
C PHE A 222 11.20 -16.19 2.05
N GLY A 223 11.65 -15.03 1.54
CA GLY A 223 11.67 -13.78 2.31
C GLY A 223 10.29 -13.23 2.63
N PHE A 224 9.31 -13.53 1.79
CA PHE A 224 7.92 -13.11 1.98
C PHE A 224 6.96 -14.07 1.28
N VAL A 225 5.99 -14.59 2.02
CA VAL A 225 5.00 -15.55 1.53
C VAL A 225 3.60 -14.93 1.59
N VAL A 226 2.99 -14.71 0.43
CA VAL A 226 1.68 -14.11 0.28
C VAL A 226 0.66 -15.19 -0.09
N GLY A 227 -0.37 -15.35 0.74
CA GLY A 227 -1.54 -16.17 0.47
C GLY A 227 -2.64 -15.37 -0.23
N ILE A 228 -3.28 -15.92 -1.26
CA ILE A 228 -4.43 -15.32 -1.94
C ILE A 228 -5.67 -16.14 -1.59
N ASP A 229 -6.52 -15.59 -0.72
CA ASP A 229 -7.75 -16.22 -0.29
C ASP A 229 -8.91 -15.94 -1.25
N ARG A 230 -9.12 -16.86 -2.19
CA ARG A 230 -10.28 -16.84 -3.10
C ARG A 230 -11.51 -17.58 -2.56
N ALA A 231 -11.39 -18.29 -1.43
CA ALA A 231 -12.35 -19.34 -1.03
C ALA A 231 -12.68 -19.37 0.47
N GLY A 232 -12.35 -18.32 1.22
CA GLY A 232 -12.53 -18.25 2.67
C GLY A 232 -11.62 -19.22 3.44
N ALA A 233 -10.36 -19.32 3.02
CA ALA A 233 -9.33 -20.18 3.58
C ALA A 233 -8.22 -19.43 4.34
N ARG A 234 -8.45 -18.16 4.70
CA ARG A 234 -7.46 -17.29 5.34
C ARG A 234 -6.74 -17.94 6.53
N GLU A 235 -7.48 -18.46 7.50
CA GLU A 235 -6.91 -19.07 8.71
C GLU A 235 -5.97 -20.24 8.37
N GLN A 236 -6.31 -21.05 7.36
CA GLN A 236 -5.49 -22.18 6.94
C GLN A 236 -4.20 -21.72 6.22
N LEU A 237 -4.27 -20.64 5.43
CA LEU A 237 -3.09 -20.06 4.76
C LEU A 237 -2.14 -19.43 5.79
N GLU A 238 -2.67 -18.69 6.77
CA GLU A 238 -1.89 -18.15 7.88
C GLU A 238 -1.23 -19.27 8.69
N ALA A 239 -1.99 -20.32 9.05
CA ALA A 239 -1.46 -21.48 9.77
C ALA A 239 -0.40 -22.26 8.97
N ALA A 240 -0.45 -22.22 7.64
CA ALA A 240 0.56 -22.81 6.76
C ALA A 240 1.88 -22.01 6.71
N GLY A 241 1.86 -20.77 7.21
CA GLY A 241 3.03 -19.89 7.30
C GLY A 241 3.07 -18.77 6.26
N ALA A 242 1.92 -18.33 5.76
CA ALA A 242 1.84 -17.07 5.01
C ALA A 242 2.15 -15.89 5.93
N ASP A 243 2.96 -14.94 5.46
CA ASP A 243 3.25 -13.70 6.17
C ASP A 243 2.13 -12.66 5.96
N LEU A 244 1.40 -12.75 4.85
CA LEU A 244 0.24 -11.92 4.52
C LEU A 244 -0.80 -12.73 3.74
N VAL A 245 -2.09 -12.53 4.04
CA VAL A 245 -3.19 -13.12 3.26
C VAL A 245 -4.13 -12.05 2.74
N LEU A 246 -4.36 -12.04 1.43
CA LEU A 246 -5.14 -11.04 0.68
C LEU A 246 -6.26 -11.70 -0.12
N ALA A 247 -7.32 -10.96 -0.43
CA ALA A 247 -8.39 -11.48 -1.29
C ALA A 247 -8.04 -11.41 -2.79
N ASP A 248 -7.17 -10.46 -3.17
CA ASP A 248 -6.69 -10.26 -4.53
C ASP A 248 -5.23 -9.78 -4.54
N VAL A 249 -4.50 -10.16 -5.59
CA VAL A 249 -3.11 -9.73 -5.83
C VAL A 249 -3.01 -8.22 -6.05
N ALA A 250 -4.08 -7.55 -6.48
CA ALA A 250 -4.12 -6.10 -6.62
C ALA A 250 -3.93 -5.35 -5.30
N GLU A 251 -4.17 -5.99 -4.15
CA GLU A 251 -3.97 -5.43 -2.81
C GLU A 251 -2.51 -5.59 -2.32
N LEU A 252 -1.68 -6.31 -3.07
CA LEU A 252 -0.32 -6.65 -2.66
C LEU A 252 0.62 -5.45 -2.82
N ASP A 253 0.90 -4.82 -1.69
CA ASP A 253 2.03 -3.92 -1.53
C ASP A 253 3.27 -4.71 -1.07
N LEU A 254 4.26 -4.87 -1.95
CA LEU A 254 5.51 -5.59 -1.65
C LEU A 254 6.40 -4.89 -0.61
N GLY A 255 6.12 -3.62 -0.32
CA GLY A 255 6.85 -2.82 0.66
C GLY A 255 6.31 -2.90 2.08
N VAL A 256 5.12 -3.47 2.29
CA VAL A 256 4.50 -3.47 3.63
C VAL A 256 5.24 -4.41 4.57
N SER A 257 5.51 -3.94 5.79
CA SER A 257 6.00 -4.76 6.90
C SER A 257 5.07 -4.64 8.10
N THR A 258 4.66 -5.78 8.62
CA THR A 258 3.72 -5.90 9.77
C THR A 258 4.34 -6.63 10.95
N THR A 259 5.66 -6.49 11.10
CA THR A 259 6.48 -7.21 12.08
C THR A 259 6.47 -6.60 13.49
N ASP A 260 5.91 -5.39 13.66
CA ASP A 260 5.71 -4.73 14.95
C ASP A 260 4.22 -4.40 15.13
N PRO A 261 3.60 -4.71 16.29
CA PRO A 261 2.17 -4.46 16.52
C PRO A 261 1.82 -2.97 16.69
N TRP A 262 2.80 -2.07 16.75
CA TRP A 262 2.64 -0.63 16.96
C TRP A 262 3.26 0.23 15.87
N GLN A 263 3.87 -0.39 14.86
CA GLN A 263 4.46 0.33 13.73
C GLN A 263 3.92 -0.23 12.42
N LEU A 264 3.27 0.64 11.65
CA LEU A 264 2.96 0.35 10.25
C LEU A 264 4.12 0.85 9.40
N VAL A 265 4.76 -0.06 8.68
CA VAL A 265 5.99 0.21 7.95
C VAL A 265 5.79 -0.05 6.46
N TYR A 266 6.28 0.87 5.64
CA TYR A 266 6.40 0.70 4.20
C TYR A 266 7.85 0.94 3.77
N ASP A 267 8.45 -0.06 3.16
CA ASP A 267 9.76 0.01 2.51
C ASP A 267 9.57 0.24 1.00
N GLY A 268 10.50 0.99 0.40
CA GLY A 268 10.45 1.36 -1.01
C GLY A 268 9.22 2.20 -1.39
N PHE A 269 8.86 2.15 -2.66
CA PHE A 269 7.81 2.95 -3.28
C PHE A 269 7.03 2.11 -4.30
N ASP A 270 5.70 2.18 -4.29
CA ASP A 270 4.85 1.62 -5.33
C ASP A 270 3.77 2.63 -5.67
N SER A 271 3.85 3.21 -6.88
CA SER A 271 2.89 4.22 -7.34
C SER A 271 1.45 3.71 -7.37
N ALA A 272 1.23 2.39 -7.50
CA ALA A 272 -0.11 1.81 -7.44
C ALA A 272 -0.72 1.82 -6.02
N HIS A 273 0.12 1.85 -4.99
CA HIS A 273 -0.29 1.79 -3.59
C HIS A 273 -0.08 3.09 -2.83
N GLU A 274 0.60 4.09 -3.41
CA GLU A 274 0.95 5.34 -2.73
C GLU A 274 -0.27 6.05 -2.14
N GLY A 275 -1.36 6.20 -2.92
CA GLY A 275 -2.60 6.80 -2.40
C GLY A 275 -3.20 6.06 -1.18
N HIS A 276 -3.01 4.74 -1.09
CA HIS A 276 -3.41 3.94 0.08
C HIS A 276 -2.45 4.17 1.25
N ARG A 277 -1.13 4.17 1.00
CA ARG A 277 -0.11 4.46 2.00
C ARG A 277 -0.32 5.84 2.62
N GLU A 278 -0.60 6.86 1.81
CA GLU A 278 -0.92 8.22 2.27
C GLU A 278 -2.14 8.28 3.18
N ALA A 279 -3.18 7.48 2.89
CA ALA A 279 -4.38 7.42 3.71
C ALA A 279 -4.08 6.75 5.06
N LEU A 280 -3.41 5.59 5.04
CA LEU A 280 -3.06 4.86 6.26
C LEU A 280 -1.99 5.56 7.09
N THR A 281 -1.18 6.44 6.50
CA THR A 281 -0.18 7.25 7.21
C THR A 281 -0.65 8.68 7.48
N ALA A 282 -1.94 8.96 7.32
CA ALA A 282 -2.53 10.25 7.69
C ALA A 282 -2.45 10.50 9.20
N LEU A 283 -2.12 11.75 9.56
CA LEU A 283 -1.96 12.20 10.94
C LEU A 283 -2.96 13.29 11.26
N GLY A 284 -3.73 13.09 12.32
CA GLY A 284 -4.74 14.02 12.79
C GLY A 284 -4.91 14.06 14.30
N ASN A 285 -5.80 14.94 14.74
CA ASN A 285 -6.09 15.18 16.15
C ASN A 285 -7.57 15.51 16.40
N GLY A 286 -8.47 15.13 15.51
CA GLY A 286 -9.91 15.37 15.59
C GLY A 286 -10.36 16.78 15.20
N TYR A 287 -9.46 17.76 15.16
CA TYR A 287 -9.69 19.09 14.58
C TYR A 287 -9.16 19.16 13.15
N LEU A 288 -7.88 18.81 12.95
CA LEU A 288 -7.22 18.76 11.65
C LEU A 288 -6.63 17.38 11.39
N ALA A 289 -6.55 17.02 10.12
CA ALA A 289 -5.82 15.84 9.67
C ALA A 289 -5.17 16.11 8.32
N THR A 290 -3.93 15.65 8.19
CA THR A 290 -3.13 15.76 6.97
C THR A 290 -2.76 14.35 6.50
N ARG A 291 -3.02 14.05 5.23
CA ARG A 291 -2.62 12.79 4.59
C ARG A 291 -1.10 12.64 4.65
N GLY A 292 -0.61 11.40 4.74
CA GLY A 292 0.82 11.07 4.76
C GLY A 292 1.50 11.21 3.39
N ALA A 293 1.12 12.22 2.61
CA ALA A 293 1.68 12.54 1.30
C ALA A 293 3.12 13.02 1.42
N ARG A 294 3.93 12.69 0.40
CA ARG A 294 5.33 13.10 0.32
C ARG A 294 5.42 14.63 0.22
N PRO A 295 6.17 15.32 1.11
CA PRO A 295 6.25 16.78 1.11
C PRO A 295 6.77 17.41 -0.18
N GLU A 296 7.53 16.67 -0.99
CA GLU A 296 8.06 17.15 -2.26
C GLU A 296 7.01 17.14 -3.40
N HIS A 297 5.90 16.41 -3.26
CA HIS A 297 4.91 16.22 -4.31
C HIS A 297 3.67 17.10 -4.16
N HIS A 298 3.06 17.41 -5.31
CA HIS A 298 1.72 17.98 -5.43
C HIS A 298 0.75 16.88 -5.89
N ASP A 299 -0.52 17.23 -6.14
CA ASP A 299 -1.44 16.31 -6.82
C ASP A 299 -0.95 16.05 -8.27
N ASP A 300 -0.26 14.94 -8.45
CA ASP A 300 0.34 14.49 -9.72
C ASP A 300 -0.32 13.20 -10.27
N GLY A 301 -1.43 12.78 -9.65
CA GLY A 301 -2.15 11.54 -9.96
C GLY A 301 -1.58 10.28 -9.30
N ILE A 302 -0.41 10.35 -8.69
CA ILE A 302 0.17 9.28 -7.85
C ILE A 302 0.08 9.68 -6.38
N HIS A 303 0.51 10.90 -6.08
CA HIS A 303 0.46 11.51 -4.76
C HIS A 303 -0.76 12.40 -4.65
N TYR A 304 -1.37 12.42 -3.46
CA TYR A 304 -2.53 13.26 -3.18
C TYR A 304 -2.41 13.94 -1.82
N PRO A 305 -1.77 15.12 -1.74
CA PRO A 305 -1.73 15.89 -0.51
C PRO A 305 -3.13 16.42 -0.16
N GLY A 306 -3.61 16.05 1.03
CA GLY A 306 -4.88 16.50 1.56
C GLY A 306 -4.74 16.96 3.00
N THR A 307 -5.19 18.18 3.30
CA THR A 307 -5.36 18.66 4.68
C THR A 307 -6.81 19.05 4.91
N TYR A 308 -7.46 18.38 5.85
CA TYR A 308 -8.88 18.53 6.13
C TYR A 308 -9.11 19.03 7.54
N LEU A 309 -10.15 19.85 7.70
CA LEU A 309 -10.55 20.43 8.97
C LEU A 309 -11.98 19.99 9.31
N ALA A 310 -12.18 19.53 10.53
CA ALA A 310 -13.49 19.08 11.00
C ALA A 310 -14.53 20.20 10.88
N GLY A 311 -15.66 19.88 10.24
CA GLY A 311 -16.76 20.84 10.04
C GLY A 311 -16.56 21.86 8.90
N VAL A 312 -15.47 21.80 8.13
CA VAL A 312 -15.23 22.73 7.02
C VAL A 312 -15.72 22.13 5.70
N TYR A 313 -16.97 22.45 5.36
CA TYR A 313 -17.62 22.03 4.13
C TYR A 313 -17.89 23.21 3.20
N ASN A 314 -17.98 22.94 1.90
CA ASN A 314 -18.41 23.91 0.90
C ASN A 314 -19.23 23.24 -0.20
N ARG A 315 -20.30 23.91 -0.64
CA ARG A 315 -21.12 23.46 -1.75
C ARG A 315 -20.62 23.98 -3.09
N LEU A 316 -20.66 23.12 -4.09
CA LEU A 316 -20.44 23.49 -5.49
C LEU A 316 -21.63 22.98 -6.33
N ALA A 317 -22.05 23.79 -7.29
CA ALA A 317 -23.07 23.41 -8.26
C ALA A 317 -22.38 22.88 -9.52
N SER A 318 -22.80 21.71 -9.99
CA SER A 318 -22.31 21.12 -11.24
C SER A 318 -23.47 20.63 -12.10
N THR A 319 -23.29 20.63 -13.42
CA THR A 319 -24.31 20.15 -14.36
C THR A 319 -23.98 18.74 -14.80
N ILE A 320 -24.70 17.75 -14.27
CA ILE A 320 -24.53 16.33 -14.59
C ILE A 320 -25.76 15.87 -15.40
N HIS A 321 -25.53 15.34 -16.61
CA HIS A 321 -26.61 14.92 -17.54
C HIS A 321 -27.70 15.98 -17.78
N GLY A 322 -27.32 17.27 -17.83
CA GLY A 322 -28.25 18.38 -18.05
C GLY A 322 -29.08 18.78 -16.84
N ARG A 323 -28.81 18.23 -15.65
CA ARG A 323 -29.40 18.65 -14.38
C ARG A 323 -28.35 19.34 -13.53
N GLU A 324 -28.71 20.48 -12.95
CA GLU A 324 -27.90 21.13 -11.94
C GLU A 324 -28.02 20.37 -10.62
N LEU A 325 -26.87 19.97 -10.06
CA LEU A 325 -26.77 19.27 -8.79
C LEU A 325 -25.81 20.06 -7.90
N GLU A 326 -26.31 20.47 -6.73
CA GLU A 326 -25.52 21.10 -5.69
C GLU A 326 -25.04 20.03 -4.71
N GLU A 327 -23.73 19.95 -4.51
CA GLU A 327 -23.10 18.91 -3.71
C GLU A 327 -22.21 19.55 -2.66
N GLU A 328 -22.38 19.14 -1.40
CA GLU A 328 -21.57 19.59 -0.27
C GLU A 328 -20.36 18.68 -0.09
N HIS A 329 -19.16 19.24 0.02
CA HIS A 329 -17.92 18.47 0.13
C HIS A 329 -17.08 18.97 1.30
N LEU A 330 -16.44 18.04 2.00
CA LEU A 330 -15.34 18.35 2.92
C LEU A 330 -14.20 19.00 2.13
N VAL A 331 -13.74 20.16 2.55
CA VAL A 331 -12.82 20.98 1.76
C VAL A 331 -11.37 20.56 2.00
N ASN A 332 -10.61 20.32 0.93
CA ASN A 332 -9.16 20.25 0.99
C ASN A 332 -8.59 21.67 1.17
N THR A 333 -7.88 21.92 2.27
CA THR A 333 -7.36 23.24 2.66
C THR A 333 -5.90 23.43 2.21
N PRO A 334 -5.35 24.67 2.22
CA PRO A 334 -3.99 24.91 1.74
C PRO A 334 -2.97 23.93 2.35
N ASN A 335 -2.22 23.27 1.47
CA ASN A 335 -1.24 22.26 1.84
C ASN A 335 0.00 22.94 2.45
N TRP A 336 0.23 22.67 3.73
CA TRP A 336 1.33 23.24 4.51
C TRP A 336 2.63 22.42 4.43
N LEU A 337 2.57 21.19 3.92
CA LEU A 337 3.71 20.28 3.83
C LEU A 337 4.85 20.70 2.88
N PRO A 338 4.64 21.40 1.74
CA PRO A 338 5.62 21.47 0.66
C PRO A 338 7.07 21.71 1.10
N VAL A 339 7.93 20.71 0.90
CA VAL A 339 9.39 20.73 1.05
C VAL A 339 9.99 19.84 -0.03
N ASP A 340 10.59 20.47 -1.04
CA ASP A 340 11.30 19.80 -2.13
C ASP A 340 12.81 20.00 -1.98
N LEU A 341 13.60 19.10 -2.56
CA LEU A 341 15.04 19.02 -2.38
C LEU A 341 15.75 18.76 -3.72
N ARG A 342 16.90 19.38 -3.93
CA ARG A 342 17.87 18.99 -4.96
C ARG A 342 19.31 19.04 -4.46
N ILE A 343 20.15 18.14 -4.98
CA ILE A 343 21.58 18.06 -4.64
C ILE A 343 22.38 18.80 -5.72
N GLY A 344 23.19 19.80 -5.32
CA GLY A 344 23.91 20.67 -6.24
C GLY A 344 22.95 21.37 -7.22
N ASP A 345 23.23 21.22 -8.51
CA ASP A 345 22.40 21.71 -9.61
C ASP A 345 21.63 20.56 -10.31
N GLY A 346 21.47 19.43 -9.62
CA GLY A 346 20.70 18.28 -10.09
C GLY A 346 19.18 18.55 -10.14
N PRO A 347 18.39 17.54 -10.56
CA PRO A 347 16.94 17.66 -10.60
C PRO A 347 16.34 17.76 -9.19
N TRP A 348 15.11 18.27 -9.11
CA TRP A 348 14.32 18.25 -7.89
C TRP A 348 13.85 16.82 -7.58
N LEU A 349 13.74 16.47 -6.31
CA LEU A 349 13.25 15.16 -5.88
C LEU A 349 11.85 14.89 -6.41
N SER A 350 11.02 15.93 -6.45
CA SER A 350 9.67 15.91 -7.03
C SER A 350 9.58 15.50 -8.50
N THR A 351 10.69 15.52 -9.27
CA THR A 351 10.67 15.07 -10.67
C THR A 351 10.74 13.55 -10.82
N GLY A 352 11.02 12.82 -9.73
CA GLY A 352 11.25 11.37 -9.78
C GLY A 352 12.56 10.96 -10.49
N GLN A 353 13.41 11.93 -10.85
CA GLN A 353 14.69 11.65 -11.55
C GLN A 353 15.86 11.42 -10.59
N VAL A 354 15.70 11.79 -9.32
CA VAL A 354 16.71 11.54 -8.28
C VAL A 354 16.65 10.07 -7.91
N VAL A 355 17.79 9.38 -8.00
CA VAL A 355 17.88 7.96 -7.64
C VAL A 355 17.71 7.82 -6.13
N THR A 356 16.67 7.09 -5.73
CA THR A 356 16.42 6.74 -4.33
C THR A 356 16.91 5.32 -4.10
N HIS A 357 18.01 5.15 -3.37
CA HIS A 357 18.60 3.83 -3.13
C HIS A 357 17.76 2.99 -2.16
N SER A 358 17.20 3.65 -1.15
CA SER A 358 16.33 3.01 -0.17
C SER A 358 15.43 4.05 0.44
N GLU A 359 14.18 3.67 0.70
CA GLU A 359 13.19 4.49 1.38
C GLU A 359 12.44 3.63 2.39
N ARG A 360 12.13 4.22 3.55
CA ARG A 360 11.32 3.60 4.60
C ARG A 360 10.42 4.64 5.24
N ARG A 361 9.11 4.36 5.30
CA ARG A 361 8.09 5.16 5.98
C ARG A 361 7.52 4.36 7.15
N GLU A 362 7.49 4.96 8.33
CA GLU A 362 7.09 4.32 9.57
C GLU A 362 6.04 5.20 10.27
N LEU A 363 4.83 4.70 10.44
CA LEU A 363 3.82 5.28 11.31
C LEU A 363 3.95 4.65 12.70
N ASP A 364 4.36 5.45 13.69
CA ASP A 364 4.37 5.05 15.10
C ASP A 364 2.99 5.32 15.71
N LEU A 365 2.20 4.25 15.89
CA LEU A 365 0.84 4.34 16.42
C LEU A 365 0.81 4.79 17.89
N ARG A 366 1.87 4.54 18.67
CA ARG A 366 1.95 4.92 20.09
C ARG A 366 2.15 6.41 20.25
N ARG A 367 2.95 7.00 19.37
CA ARG A 367 3.33 8.42 19.43
C ARG A 367 2.52 9.28 18.48
N GLY A 368 1.86 8.70 17.48
CA GLY A 368 1.09 9.41 16.46
C GLY A 368 1.93 10.30 15.56
N LEU A 369 3.08 9.78 15.12
CA LEU A 369 3.99 10.46 14.21
C LEU A 369 4.39 9.55 13.06
N VAL A 370 4.76 10.15 11.93
CA VAL A 370 5.34 9.45 10.79
C VAL A 370 6.81 9.84 10.67
N VAL A 371 7.68 8.85 10.51
CA VAL A 371 9.07 9.05 10.13
C VAL A 371 9.31 8.45 8.76
N ARG A 372 9.86 9.25 7.85
CA ARG A 372 10.33 8.80 6.54
C ARG A 372 11.84 8.96 6.48
N ARG A 373 12.54 7.90 6.12
CA ARG A 373 13.98 7.87 5.91
C ARG A 373 14.26 7.49 4.48
N ALA A 374 15.12 8.23 3.80
CA ALA A 374 15.59 7.82 2.49
C ALA A 374 17.06 8.14 2.28
N VAL A 375 17.66 7.38 1.37
CA VAL A 375 19.03 7.55 0.90
C VAL A 375 18.95 7.91 -0.57
N LEU A 376 19.36 9.13 -0.89
CA LEU A 376 19.37 9.67 -2.24
C LEU A 376 20.78 9.62 -2.81
N THR A 377 20.89 9.38 -4.11
CA THR A 377 22.16 9.44 -4.84
C THR A 377 22.12 10.60 -5.82
N ALA A 378 23.07 11.52 -5.68
CA ALA A 378 23.25 12.64 -6.59
C ALA A 378 23.79 12.16 -7.95
N PRO A 379 23.67 12.98 -9.02
CA PRO A 379 24.17 12.60 -10.35
C PRO A 379 25.68 12.30 -10.41
N ASN A 380 26.47 12.83 -9.48
CA ASN A 380 27.90 12.58 -9.36
C ASN A 380 28.24 11.35 -8.49
N GLY A 381 27.23 10.65 -7.95
CA GLY A 381 27.38 9.49 -7.07
C GLY A 381 27.37 9.80 -5.57
N ASP A 382 27.33 11.08 -5.18
CA ASP A 382 27.31 11.48 -3.77
C ASP A 382 26.03 11.03 -3.07
N ARG A 383 26.16 10.46 -1.88
CA ARG A 383 25.04 9.94 -1.08
C ARG A 383 24.49 11.03 -0.16
N LEU A 384 23.19 11.26 -0.15
CA LEU A 384 22.53 12.12 0.82
C LEU A 384 21.51 11.32 1.63
N ASP A 385 21.69 11.29 2.95
CA ASP A 385 20.69 10.73 3.86
C ASP A 385 19.72 11.85 4.25
N PHE A 386 18.41 11.58 4.17
CA PHE A 386 17.43 12.48 4.76
C PHE A 386 16.40 11.76 5.62
N VAL A 387 15.93 12.47 6.65
CA VAL A 387 14.90 12.03 7.59
C VAL A 387 13.84 13.10 7.69
N GLN A 388 12.61 12.75 7.35
CA GLN A 388 11.41 13.56 7.57
C GLN A 388 10.65 13.01 8.78
N THR A 389 10.33 13.86 9.75
CA THR A 389 9.46 13.52 10.88
C THR A 389 8.27 14.47 10.90
N THR A 390 7.06 13.91 10.88
CA THR A 390 5.81 14.68 10.83
C THR A 390 4.90 14.29 11.98
N PHE A 391 4.25 15.26 12.62
CA PHE A 391 3.15 15.01 13.54
C PHE A 391 2.13 16.15 13.57
N THR A 392 0.87 15.79 13.79
CA THR A 392 -0.22 16.72 14.08
C THR A 392 -0.45 16.71 15.59
N SER A 393 -0.29 17.85 16.25
CA SER A 393 -0.27 17.90 17.71
C SER A 393 -1.63 17.55 18.29
N LEU A 394 -1.64 16.51 19.11
CA LEU A 394 -2.82 16.11 19.90
C LEU A 394 -2.97 16.98 21.17
N ASP A 395 -1.90 17.66 21.61
CA ASP A 395 -1.92 18.57 22.75
C ASP A 395 -2.42 19.98 22.36
N GLU A 396 -2.01 20.45 21.18
CA GLU A 396 -2.33 21.78 20.63
C GLU A 396 -3.06 21.59 19.29
N PRO A 397 -4.40 21.62 19.24
CA PRO A 397 -5.18 21.12 18.11
C PRO A 397 -4.92 21.84 16.78
N HIS A 398 -4.46 23.08 16.83
CA HIS A 398 -4.20 23.90 15.64
C HIS A 398 -2.77 23.77 15.11
N LEU A 399 -1.87 23.03 15.80
CA LEU A 399 -0.45 22.92 15.43
C LEU A 399 -0.09 21.59 14.76
N ALA A 400 0.75 21.68 13.72
CA ALA A 400 1.41 20.54 13.10
C ALA A 400 2.89 20.87 12.81
N VAL A 401 3.74 19.84 12.77
CA VAL A 401 5.19 19.98 12.56
C VAL A 401 5.67 19.01 11.49
N LEU A 402 6.55 19.49 10.62
CA LEU A 402 7.39 18.71 9.72
C LEU A 402 8.86 19.12 9.93
N GLU A 403 9.71 18.17 10.27
CA GLU A 403 11.16 18.34 10.32
C GLU A 403 11.83 17.54 9.20
N THR A 404 12.67 18.18 8.40
CA THR A 404 13.48 17.54 7.35
C THR A 404 14.95 17.71 7.72
N THR A 405 15.59 16.62 8.12
CA THR A 405 17.02 16.57 8.47
C THR A 405 17.81 15.97 7.33
N LEU A 406 18.87 16.65 6.90
CA LEU A 406 19.78 16.24 5.82
C LEU A 406 21.16 15.94 6.39
N THR A 407 21.78 14.85 5.97
CA THR A 407 23.17 14.50 6.32
C THR A 407 23.92 14.00 5.09
N ALA A 408 25.06 14.63 4.79
CA ALA A 408 26.00 14.18 3.76
C ALA A 408 27.13 13.39 4.45
N PRO A 409 27.13 12.05 4.48
CA PRO A 409 28.06 11.27 5.30
C PRO A 409 29.53 11.36 4.86
N ASP A 410 29.77 11.48 3.55
CA ASP A 410 31.09 11.31 2.93
C ASP A 410 31.52 12.46 2.01
N TRP A 411 30.74 13.55 1.94
CA TRP A 411 31.06 14.72 1.14
C TRP A 411 30.58 16.02 1.80
N SER A 412 31.14 17.13 1.31
CA SER A 412 30.66 18.48 1.59
C SER A 412 30.24 19.13 0.27
N GLY A 413 29.18 19.92 0.28
CA GLY A 413 28.71 20.56 -0.93
C GLY A 413 27.44 21.35 -0.68
N THR A 414 26.60 21.50 -1.70
CA THR A 414 25.39 22.34 -1.59
C THR A 414 24.13 21.52 -1.85
N VAL A 415 23.14 21.70 -0.99
CA VAL A 415 21.76 21.26 -1.23
C VAL A 415 20.87 22.48 -1.31
N THR A 416 19.85 22.44 -2.17
CA THR A 416 18.79 23.46 -2.16
C THR A 416 17.51 22.84 -1.65
N LEU A 417 16.92 23.42 -0.62
CA LEU A 417 15.56 23.11 -0.16
C LEU A 417 14.59 24.17 -0.67
N ARG A 418 13.42 23.76 -1.14
CA ARG A 418 12.31 24.65 -1.48
C ARG A 418 11.15 24.36 -0.54
N ALA A 419 10.81 25.30 0.33
CA ALA A 419 9.73 25.14 1.32
C ALA A 419 8.65 26.21 1.11
N GLY A 420 7.37 25.84 1.17
CA GLY A 420 6.27 26.80 0.96
C GLY A 420 4.92 26.36 1.47
N ILE A 421 3.87 27.06 1.04
CA ILE A 421 2.46 26.65 1.22
C ILE A 421 1.89 26.52 -0.18
N ASP A 422 1.19 25.42 -0.47
CA ASP A 422 0.44 25.26 -1.71
C ASP A 422 -1.05 25.51 -1.46
N ALA A 423 -1.55 26.66 -1.91
CA ALA A 423 -2.96 27.01 -1.85
C ALA A 423 -3.70 26.76 -3.18
N GLY A 424 -3.03 26.11 -4.15
CA GLY A 424 -3.61 25.67 -5.42
C GLY A 424 -4.41 24.36 -5.33
N VAL A 425 -4.61 23.84 -4.12
CA VAL A 425 -5.30 22.56 -3.85
C VAL A 425 -6.73 22.53 -4.40
N ARG A 426 -7.16 21.31 -4.76
CA ARG A 426 -8.49 21.00 -5.26
C ARG A 426 -8.98 19.68 -4.66
N ASN A 427 -10.30 19.48 -4.66
CA ASN A 427 -10.92 18.23 -4.28
C ASN A 427 -10.99 17.27 -5.48
N SER A 428 -9.92 16.52 -5.74
CA SER A 428 -9.73 15.66 -6.92
C SER A 428 -9.46 14.20 -6.57
N ASN A 429 -9.44 13.83 -5.29
CA ASN A 429 -9.03 12.49 -4.84
C ASN A 429 -9.94 11.36 -5.37
N VAL A 430 -11.20 11.66 -5.64
CA VAL A 430 -12.19 10.65 -6.05
C VAL A 430 -12.43 10.73 -7.55
N ALA A 431 -11.94 9.73 -8.28
CA ALA A 431 -12.07 9.64 -9.74
C ALA A 431 -13.52 9.75 -10.24
N ALA A 432 -14.51 9.26 -9.47
CA ALA A 432 -15.92 9.35 -9.82
C ALA A 432 -16.47 10.80 -9.86
N TYR A 433 -15.75 11.77 -9.29
CA TYR A 433 -16.12 13.19 -9.29
C TYR A 433 -15.42 13.97 -10.42
N LEU A 434 -14.62 13.31 -11.26
CA LEU A 434 -13.99 13.94 -12.42
C LEU A 434 -15.04 14.54 -13.36
N GLY A 435 -14.94 15.84 -13.61
CA GLY A 435 -15.86 16.60 -14.48
C GLY A 435 -16.78 17.59 -13.76
N SER A 436 -16.84 17.59 -12.42
CA SER A 436 -17.47 18.65 -11.63
C SER A 436 -16.48 19.76 -11.25
N ASP A 437 -16.98 20.93 -10.83
CA ASP A 437 -16.12 21.95 -10.22
C ASP A 437 -15.58 21.37 -8.90
N ALA A 438 -14.26 21.43 -8.74
CA ALA A 438 -13.51 20.91 -7.60
C ALA A 438 -12.77 22.01 -6.82
N THR A 439 -12.95 23.27 -7.23
CA THR A 439 -12.28 24.41 -6.63
C THR A 439 -13.17 25.03 -5.55
N HIS A 440 -12.99 24.58 -4.31
CA HIS A 440 -13.80 25.04 -3.16
C HIS A 440 -13.31 26.37 -2.56
N LEU A 441 -12.05 26.74 -2.80
CA LEU A 441 -11.41 27.91 -2.21
C LEU A 441 -11.41 29.11 -3.16
N THR A 442 -11.43 30.30 -2.57
CA THR A 442 -11.18 31.57 -3.27
C THR A 442 -9.68 31.76 -3.52
N GLN A 443 -9.32 32.76 -4.32
CA GLN A 443 -7.91 33.10 -4.53
C GLN A 443 -7.23 33.43 -3.18
N PRO A 444 -6.05 32.85 -2.91
CA PRO A 444 -5.36 33.06 -1.65
C PRO A 444 -4.74 34.45 -1.55
N THR A 445 -4.61 34.94 -0.33
CA THR A 445 -3.77 36.09 -0.01
C THR A 445 -2.65 35.65 0.91
N PHE A 446 -1.44 36.15 0.65
CA PHE A 446 -0.26 35.81 1.44
C PHE A 446 0.30 37.03 2.17
N ARG A 447 0.75 36.82 3.40
CA ARG A 447 1.47 37.81 4.21
C ARG A 447 2.70 37.16 4.85
N HIS A 448 3.82 37.85 4.81
CA HIS A 448 5.06 37.36 5.44
C HIS A 448 5.37 38.17 6.69
N VAL A 449 5.62 37.48 7.81
CA VAL A 449 5.99 38.07 9.10
C VAL A 449 7.23 37.33 9.60
N GLY A 450 8.40 37.95 9.43
CA GLY A 450 9.68 37.31 9.73
C GLY A 450 9.90 36.04 8.89
N ASP A 451 10.06 34.91 9.57
CA ASP A 451 10.23 33.56 9.03
C ASP A 451 8.90 32.81 8.81
N THR A 452 7.77 33.48 9.05
CA THR A 452 6.42 32.92 8.93
C THR A 452 5.72 33.44 7.67
N THR A 453 5.12 32.52 6.91
CA THR A 453 4.21 32.84 5.81
C THR A 453 2.79 32.51 6.24
N LEU A 454 1.90 33.49 6.19
CA LEU A 454 0.46 33.35 6.42
C LEU A 454 -0.26 33.29 5.07
N CYS A 455 -1.02 32.24 4.85
CA CYS A 455 -1.96 32.07 3.75
C CYS A 455 -3.39 32.22 4.26
N GLU A 456 -4.19 33.09 3.64
CA GLU A 456 -5.60 33.26 3.96
C GLU A 456 -6.46 32.97 2.72
N VAL A 457 -7.47 32.11 2.89
CA VAL A 457 -8.45 31.73 1.87
C VAL A 457 -9.84 31.72 2.47
N ARG A 458 -10.86 31.82 1.62
CA ARG A 458 -12.26 31.53 2.01
C ARG A 458 -12.86 30.44 1.15
N THR A 459 -13.74 29.63 1.71
CA THR A 459 -14.61 28.78 0.89
C THR A 459 -15.54 29.66 0.03
N ARG A 460 -15.84 29.22 -1.20
CA ARG A 460 -16.54 30.05 -2.19
C ARG A 460 -18.01 30.31 -1.85
N GLN A 461 -18.71 29.30 -1.33
CA GLN A 461 -20.12 29.38 -0.99
C GLN A 461 -20.35 29.55 0.51
N SER A 462 -19.76 28.68 1.34
CA SER A 462 -19.98 28.71 2.80
C SER A 462 -19.26 29.87 3.51
N ARG A 463 -18.34 30.55 2.82
CA ARG A 463 -17.58 31.72 3.29
C ARG A 463 -16.77 31.49 4.57
N VAL A 464 -16.45 30.24 4.89
CA VAL A 464 -15.57 29.88 6.00
C VAL A 464 -14.19 30.47 5.70
N HIS A 465 -13.69 31.33 6.59
CA HIS A 465 -12.36 31.92 6.51
C HIS A 465 -11.35 30.93 7.08
N ILE A 466 -10.31 30.61 6.35
CA ILE A 466 -9.27 29.65 6.73
C ILE A 466 -7.92 30.35 6.64
N ALA A 467 -7.15 30.29 7.73
CA ALA A 467 -5.80 30.80 7.82
C ALA A 467 -4.83 29.65 8.06
N THR A 468 -3.75 29.61 7.27
CA THR A 468 -2.66 28.65 7.40
C THR A 468 -1.37 29.43 7.53
N ALA A 469 -0.84 29.53 8.75
CA ALA A 469 0.45 30.15 9.02
C ALA A 469 1.53 29.07 9.13
N VAL A 470 2.64 29.24 8.44
CA VAL A 470 3.76 28.28 8.47
C VAL A 470 5.05 29.02 8.77
N ARG A 471 5.63 28.72 9.94
CA ARG A 471 6.97 29.18 10.31
C ARG A 471 8.01 28.21 9.80
N THR A 472 9.01 28.68 9.07
CA THR A 472 10.09 27.85 8.52
C THR A 472 11.44 28.29 9.09
N THR A 473 12.06 27.42 9.87
CA THR A 473 13.36 27.66 10.53
C THR A 473 14.39 26.66 10.04
N LEU A 474 15.67 27.03 10.13
CA LEU A 474 16.80 26.18 9.76
C LEU A 474 17.78 26.14 10.93
N THR A 475 18.27 24.95 11.27
CA THR A 475 19.25 24.73 12.33
C THR A 475 20.39 23.85 11.82
N GLY A 476 21.57 23.95 12.46
CA GLY A 476 22.77 23.20 12.07
C GLY A 476 23.68 23.93 11.08
N THR A 477 23.25 25.06 10.52
CA THR A 477 24.04 25.92 9.63
C THR A 477 23.61 27.38 9.74
N ASP A 478 24.58 28.30 9.70
CA ASP A 478 24.35 29.75 9.68
C ASP A 478 24.67 30.37 8.30
N SER A 479 25.15 29.55 7.36
CA SER A 479 25.67 29.99 6.05
C SER A 479 24.69 29.79 4.89
N ALA A 480 23.42 29.47 5.18
CA ALA A 480 22.41 29.28 4.15
C ALA A 480 21.98 30.63 3.53
N THR A 481 21.81 30.66 2.21
CA THR A 481 21.15 31.79 1.54
C THR A 481 19.66 31.49 1.42
N ASP A 482 18.83 32.51 1.60
CA ASP A 482 17.37 32.40 1.59
C ASP A 482 16.78 33.36 0.56
N HIS A 483 16.11 32.79 -0.44
CA HIS A 483 15.46 33.54 -1.51
C HIS A 483 13.97 33.23 -1.52
N ARG A 484 13.15 34.26 -1.37
CA ARG A 484 11.70 34.12 -1.49
C ARG A 484 11.28 34.22 -2.96
N ILE A 485 10.41 33.31 -3.36
CA ILE A 485 9.76 33.28 -4.68
C ILE A 485 8.25 33.28 -4.43
N ASP A 486 7.62 34.41 -4.70
CA ASP A 486 6.19 34.58 -4.52
C ASP A 486 5.44 34.28 -5.81
N THR A 487 4.60 33.25 -5.78
CA THR A 487 3.65 32.95 -6.85
C THR A 487 2.22 33.18 -6.35
N PRO A 488 1.23 33.39 -7.23
CA PRO A 488 -0.15 33.67 -6.81
C PRO A 488 -0.80 32.58 -5.96
N SER A 489 -0.33 31.33 -6.01
CA SER A 489 -0.92 30.20 -5.28
C SER A 489 0.08 29.45 -4.39
N GLN A 490 1.39 29.67 -4.56
CA GLN A 490 2.42 28.89 -3.89
C GLN A 490 3.67 29.73 -3.61
N PRO A 491 3.67 30.62 -2.60
CA PRO A 491 4.89 31.28 -2.18
C PRO A 491 5.85 30.26 -1.58
N THR A 492 7.12 30.35 -1.98
CA THR A 492 8.17 29.45 -1.55
C THR A 492 9.41 30.21 -1.08
N ARG A 493 10.20 29.56 -0.23
CA ARG A 493 11.55 29.95 0.15
C ARG A 493 12.50 28.91 -0.38
N GLU A 494 13.45 29.34 -1.21
CA GLU A 494 14.57 28.54 -1.65
C GLU A 494 15.77 28.81 -0.74
N LEU A 495 16.12 27.78 0.03
CA LEU A 495 17.20 27.78 1.00
C LEU A 495 18.38 27.01 0.39
N ARG A 496 19.42 27.72 -0.04
CA ARG A 496 20.65 27.11 -0.55
C ARG A 496 21.60 26.91 0.62
N ILE A 497 21.88 25.65 0.93
CA ILE A 497 22.50 25.21 2.17
C ILE A 497 23.85 24.57 1.86
N PRO A 498 24.97 25.13 2.35
CA PRO A 498 26.23 24.42 2.37
C PRO A 498 26.18 23.32 3.45
N LEU A 499 26.32 22.07 3.03
CA LEU A 499 26.46 20.92 3.91
C LEU A 499 27.95 20.65 4.17
N GLU A 500 28.26 20.45 5.44
CA GLU A 500 29.55 19.93 5.90
C GLU A 500 29.44 18.42 6.11
N GLN A 501 30.48 17.69 5.72
CA GLN A 501 30.54 16.23 5.86
C GLN A 501 30.19 15.78 7.29
N GLY A 502 29.22 14.87 7.39
CA GLY A 502 28.76 14.23 8.62
C GLY A 502 27.94 15.13 9.54
N ARG A 503 27.77 16.42 9.22
CA ARG A 503 27.04 17.38 10.06
C ARG A 503 25.60 17.52 9.59
N PRO A 504 24.60 17.20 10.43
CA PRO A 504 23.21 17.31 10.04
C PRO A 504 22.75 18.78 9.99
N VAL A 505 21.87 19.07 9.04
CA VAL A 505 21.11 20.33 8.95
C VAL A 505 19.63 20.00 8.96
N THR A 506 18.84 20.71 9.77
CA THR A 506 17.39 20.45 9.92
C THR A 506 16.59 21.68 9.54
N LEU A 507 15.70 21.52 8.56
CA LEU A 507 14.63 22.47 8.25
C LEU A 507 13.38 22.07 9.00
N THR A 508 12.84 22.99 9.81
CA THR A 508 11.62 22.74 10.59
C THR A 508 10.51 23.68 10.15
N LYS A 509 9.38 23.09 9.75
CA LYS A 509 8.12 23.78 9.48
C LYS A 509 7.14 23.54 10.60
N THR A 510 6.68 24.61 11.24
CA THR A 510 5.59 24.57 12.22
C THR A 510 4.39 25.29 11.61
N ALA A 511 3.30 24.55 11.39
CA ALA A 511 2.05 25.08 10.87
C ALA A 511 1.07 25.37 12.02
N ALA A 512 0.36 26.50 11.93
CA ALA A 512 -0.83 26.81 12.70
C ALA A 512 -2.00 27.04 11.74
N ILE A 513 -3.09 26.30 11.91
CA ILE A 513 -4.26 26.38 11.04
C ILE A 513 -5.48 26.75 11.86
N TYR A 514 -6.14 27.84 11.50
CA TYR A 514 -7.36 28.34 12.14
C TYR A 514 -8.45 28.59 11.12
N THR A 515 -9.69 28.61 11.58
CA THR A 515 -10.89 28.91 10.80
C THR A 515 -11.77 29.93 11.49
N SER A 516 -12.75 30.48 10.75
CA SER A 516 -13.80 31.31 11.34
C SER A 516 -14.77 30.54 12.26
N HIS A 517 -14.68 29.20 12.36
CA HIS A 517 -15.46 28.42 13.32
C HIS A 517 -14.82 28.40 14.71
N ASP A 518 -13.53 28.71 14.81
CA ASP A 518 -12.82 28.69 16.09
C ASP A 518 -13.34 29.78 17.03
N ARG A 519 -13.46 29.42 18.31
CA ARG A 519 -14.01 30.30 19.34
C ARG A 519 -12.90 31.16 19.95
N ALA A 520 -13.29 32.29 20.52
CA ALA A 520 -12.40 33.19 21.27
C ALA A 520 -11.21 33.75 20.45
N ILE A 521 -11.35 33.85 19.13
CA ILE A 521 -10.40 34.53 18.25
C ILE A 521 -11.02 35.80 17.66
N SER A 522 -10.20 36.83 17.38
CA SER A 522 -10.67 38.02 16.64
C SER A 522 -10.76 37.75 15.14
N GLU A 523 -9.70 37.13 14.58
CA GLU A 523 -9.65 36.65 13.20
C GLU A 523 -8.69 35.44 13.11
N PRO A 524 -8.90 34.52 12.15
CA PRO A 524 -8.07 33.31 12.01
C PRO A 524 -6.58 33.60 11.82
N GLY A 525 -6.22 34.57 10.97
CA GLY A 525 -4.83 34.89 10.67
C GLY A 525 -4.06 35.39 11.89
N GLY A 526 -4.65 36.30 12.66
CA GLY A 526 -4.07 36.80 13.90
C GLY A 526 -3.90 35.71 14.95
N ALA A 527 -4.90 34.83 15.12
CA ALA A 527 -4.82 33.70 16.06
C ALA A 527 -3.68 32.73 15.70
N ALA A 528 -3.56 32.37 14.41
CA ALA A 528 -2.51 31.49 13.92
C ALA A 528 -1.10 32.05 14.18
N LEU A 529 -0.90 33.35 13.92
CA LEU A 529 0.39 34.02 14.17
C LEU A 529 0.74 34.11 15.67
N THR A 530 -0.24 34.43 16.51
CA THR A 530 -0.07 34.46 17.97
C THR A 530 0.32 33.08 18.50
N LEU A 531 -0.40 32.02 18.09
CA LEU A 531 -0.11 30.67 18.54
C LEU A 531 1.30 30.20 18.15
N LEU A 532 1.73 30.48 16.91
CA LEU A 532 3.10 30.16 16.49
C LEU A 532 4.15 30.87 17.34
N THR A 533 3.91 32.14 17.67
CA THR A 533 4.81 32.95 18.49
C THR A 533 4.92 32.40 19.91
N GLU A 534 3.79 32.02 20.52
CA GLU A 534 3.74 31.58 21.92
C GLU A 534 4.14 30.11 22.13
N ARG A 535 3.76 29.23 21.20
CA ARG A 535 3.83 27.77 21.38
C ARG A 535 4.56 27.04 20.27
N GLY A 536 4.74 27.66 19.11
CA GLY A 536 5.34 26.99 17.97
C GLY A 536 6.84 26.77 18.13
N GLY A 537 7.56 27.63 18.87
CA GLY A 537 9.04 27.74 18.83
C GLY A 537 9.82 26.52 19.34
N ASP A 538 9.32 25.87 20.38
CA ASP A 538 9.97 24.73 21.02
C ASP A 538 9.34 23.41 20.55
N VAL A 539 9.89 22.88 19.47
CA VAL A 539 9.38 21.70 18.77
C VAL A 539 9.58 20.42 19.59
N GLU A 540 10.67 20.33 20.35
CA GLU A 540 10.91 19.16 21.20
C GLU A 540 9.91 19.12 22.35
N ALA A 541 9.68 20.24 23.04
CA ALA A 541 8.65 20.29 24.07
C ALA A 541 7.24 20.03 23.50
N LEU A 542 6.94 20.50 22.28
CA LEU A 542 5.68 20.20 21.60
C LEU A 542 5.52 18.71 21.30
N ARG A 543 6.58 18.04 20.82
CA ARG A 543 6.62 16.60 20.57
C ARG A 543 6.42 15.79 21.85
N GLU A 544 7.07 16.19 22.95
CA GLU A 544 6.91 15.54 24.25
C GLU A 544 5.47 15.60 24.75
N ARG A 545 4.85 16.79 24.69
CA ARG A 545 3.44 16.96 25.10
C ARG A 545 2.48 16.18 24.21
N HIS A 546 2.70 16.20 22.89
CA HIS A 546 1.96 15.38 21.93
C HIS A 546 2.02 13.88 22.24
N ALA A 547 3.23 13.34 22.45
CA ALA A 547 3.40 11.94 22.83
C ALA A 547 2.77 11.62 24.19
N GLY A 548 2.80 12.58 25.12
CA GLY A 548 2.10 12.49 26.41
C GLY A 548 0.58 12.42 26.25
N ALA A 549 0.01 13.20 25.32
CA ALA A 549 -1.42 13.15 25.00
C ALA A 549 -1.84 11.81 24.41
N TRP A 550 -1.05 11.25 23.49
CA TRP A 550 -1.30 9.92 22.95
C TRP A 550 -1.22 8.83 23.99
N ARG A 551 -0.22 8.89 24.89
CA ARG A 551 -0.10 7.93 26.00
C ARG A 551 -1.36 7.87 26.85
N ARG A 552 -1.94 9.03 27.18
CA ARG A 552 -3.20 9.11 27.94
C ARG A 552 -4.39 8.49 27.20
N LEU A 553 -4.46 8.63 25.87
CA LEU A 553 -5.50 7.96 25.09
C LEU A 553 -5.29 6.45 25.08
N TRP A 554 -4.07 5.98 24.84
CA TRP A 554 -3.76 4.54 24.83
C TRP A 554 -3.97 3.89 26.19
N GLU A 555 -3.65 4.56 27.30
CA GLU A 555 -3.96 4.08 28.66
C GLU A 555 -5.47 3.81 28.87
N ARG A 556 -6.33 4.52 28.15
CA ARG A 556 -7.78 4.41 28.29
C ARG A 556 -8.44 3.48 27.26
N PHE A 557 -7.90 3.41 26.05
CA PHE A 557 -8.56 2.78 24.90
C PHE A 557 -7.77 1.62 24.28
N ALA A 558 -6.53 1.33 24.73
CA ALA A 558 -5.79 0.20 24.22
C ALA A 558 -6.51 -1.12 24.52
N VAL A 559 -6.66 -1.95 23.49
CA VAL A 559 -7.20 -3.31 23.61
C VAL A 559 -6.04 -4.29 23.51
N THR A 560 -5.92 -5.18 24.50
CA THR A 560 -4.92 -6.26 24.46
C THR A 560 -5.59 -7.52 23.92
N LEU A 561 -5.01 -8.10 22.88
CA LEU A 561 -5.46 -9.33 22.24
C LEU A 561 -4.34 -10.37 22.26
N ASP A 562 -4.68 -11.59 22.65
CA ASP A 562 -3.78 -12.75 22.49
C ASP A 562 -3.89 -13.27 21.05
N ALA A 563 -3.15 -12.61 20.17
CA ALA A 563 -3.08 -12.89 18.74
C ALA A 563 -1.68 -12.61 18.21
N ASP A 564 -1.43 -13.02 16.97
CA ASP A 564 -0.19 -12.73 16.26
C ASP A 564 0.05 -11.22 16.07
N THR A 565 1.27 -10.86 15.67
CA THR A 565 1.69 -9.47 15.53
C THR A 565 0.89 -8.69 14.49
N HIS A 566 0.53 -9.32 13.37
CA HIS A 566 -0.21 -8.67 12.29
C HIS A 566 -1.63 -8.33 12.73
N SER A 567 -2.33 -9.28 13.35
CA SER A 567 -3.67 -9.07 13.91
C SER A 567 -3.69 -7.96 14.95
N ARG A 568 -2.67 -7.92 15.83
CA ARG A 568 -2.52 -6.84 16.81
C ARG A 568 -2.23 -5.48 16.16
N LEU A 569 -1.40 -5.44 15.12
CA LEU A 569 -1.13 -4.22 14.36
C LEU A 569 -2.43 -3.67 13.75
N ILE A 570 -3.22 -4.52 13.08
CA ILE A 570 -4.50 -4.12 12.47
C ILE A 570 -5.43 -3.52 13.52
N LEU A 571 -5.59 -4.18 14.67
CA LEU A 571 -6.41 -3.67 15.76
C LEU A 571 -5.93 -2.30 16.24
N ASN A 572 -4.62 -2.16 16.50
CA ASN A 572 -4.04 -0.89 16.94
C ASN A 572 -4.18 0.20 15.86
N LEU A 573 -4.06 -0.14 14.59
CA LEU A 573 -4.25 0.79 13.47
C LEU A 573 -5.70 1.30 13.44
N HIS A 574 -6.69 0.41 13.58
CA HIS A 574 -8.09 0.83 13.68
C HIS A 574 -8.35 1.74 14.87
N VAL A 575 -7.85 1.39 16.06
CA VAL A 575 -8.01 2.22 17.27
C VAL A 575 -7.29 3.56 17.08
N PHE A 576 -6.10 3.58 16.48
CA PHE A 576 -5.38 4.80 16.17
C PHE A 576 -6.20 5.74 15.27
N HIS A 577 -6.71 5.25 14.13
CA HIS A 577 -7.53 6.04 13.21
C HIS A 577 -8.83 6.54 13.86
N LEU A 578 -9.44 5.73 14.73
CA LEU A 578 -10.60 6.12 15.52
C LEU A 578 -10.26 7.28 16.46
N LEU A 579 -9.19 7.15 17.25
CA LEU A 579 -8.78 8.14 18.25
C LEU A 579 -8.32 9.47 17.65
N GLN A 580 -7.68 9.44 16.47
CA GLN A 580 -7.33 10.69 15.77
C GLN A 580 -8.52 11.34 15.07
N THR A 581 -9.60 10.61 14.79
CA THR A 581 -10.83 11.18 14.22
C THR A 581 -11.76 11.70 15.32
N LEU A 582 -11.87 10.94 16.42
CA LEU A 582 -12.70 11.23 17.60
C LEU A 582 -11.80 11.50 18.79
N SER A 583 -11.25 12.71 18.81
CA SER A 583 -10.37 13.15 19.88
C SER A 583 -11.16 14.01 20.89
N PRO A 584 -10.54 14.39 22.02
CA PRO A 584 -11.11 15.39 22.92
C PRO A 584 -11.48 16.71 22.22
N HIS A 585 -10.78 17.06 21.14
CA HIS A 585 -11.01 18.30 20.38
C HIS A 585 -12.26 18.25 19.52
N THR A 586 -12.72 17.06 19.13
CA THR A 586 -13.97 16.89 18.36
C THR A 586 -15.20 17.21 19.20
N VAL A 587 -15.13 17.06 20.53
CA VAL A 587 -16.26 17.24 21.46
C VAL A 587 -16.82 18.67 21.41
N GLU A 588 -15.96 19.66 21.17
CA GLU A 588 -16.35 21.07 21.17
C GLU A 588 -16.78 21.59 19.78
N LEU A 589 -16.62 20.77 18.74
CA LEU A 589 -16.91 21.12 17.36
C LEU A 589 -18.33 20.69 16.98
N ASP A 590 -19.00 21.50 16.16
CA ASP A 590 -20.22 21.08 15.46
C ASP A 590 -19.84 20.23 14.25
N ALA A 591 -19.27 19.06 14.53
CA ALA A 591 -18.76 18.13 13.55
C ALA A 591 -19.19 16.69 13.90
N GLY A 592 -19.68 15.95 12.91
CA GLY A 592 -19.94 14.51 13.05
C GLY A 592 -18.72 13.67 12.65
N VAL A 593 -18.92 12.35 12.54
CA VAL A 593 -17.87 11.39 12.14
C VAL A 593 -18.02 11.06 10.65
N PRO A 594 -17.13 11.54 9.77
CA PRO A 594 -17.17 11.18 8.36
C PRO A 594 -17.03 9.68 8.16
N ALA A 595 -17.67 9.11 7.13
CA ALA A 595 -17.58 7.68 6.80
C ALA A 595 -16.14 7.17 6.57
N ARG A 596 -15.23 8.06 6.18
CA ARG A 596 -13.80 7.77 5.97
C ARG A 596 -12.88 8.62 6.86
N GLY A 597 -13.36 9.08 8.01
CA GLY A 597 -12.62 9.99 8.89
C GLY A 597 -12.22 11.31 8.20
N LEU A 598 -11.21 12.00 8.73
CA LEU A 598 -10.76 13.32 8.21
C LEU A 598 -9.57 13.22 7.23
N HIS A 599 -9.48 12.18 6.41
CA HIS A 599 -8.27 11.90 5.62
C HIS A 599 -8.56 11.40 4.18
N ASP A 600 -9.82 11.42 3.77
CA ASP A 600 -10.28 10.94 2.47
C ASP A 600 -11.53 11.72 2.04
N GLU A 601 -11.69 11.92 0.72
CA GLU A 601 -12.81 12.67 0.14
C GLU A 601 -13.95 11.75 -0.33
N GLY A 602 -13.77 10.44 -0.22
CA GLY A 602 -14.79 9.45 -0.49
C GLY A 602 -16.02 9.68 0.38
N TYR A 603 -17.19 9.54 -0.25
CA TYR A 603 -18.46 9.97 0.33
C TYR A 603 -18.49 11.46 0.73
N ARG A 604 -17.62 12.28 0.16
CA ARG A 604 -17.53 13.74 0.36
C ARG A 604 -17.28 14.17 1.81
N GLY A 605 -16.76 13.26 2.63
CA GLY A 605 -16.62 13.45 4.07
C GLY A 605 -17.97 13.43 4.83
N HIS A 606 -19.07 13.02 4.18
CA HIS A 606 -20.38 13.03 4.82
C HIS A 606 -20.49 12.04 5.98
N VAL A 607 -21.38 12.40 6.90
CA VAL A 607 -21.72 11.62 8.10
C VAL A 607 -22.93 10.75 7.77
N PHE A 608 -22.82 9.45 8.06
CA PHE A 608 -23.90 8.48 7.83
C PHE A 608 -24.38 7.88 9.15
N TRP A 609 -25.32 6.94 9.06
CA TRP A 609 -25.75 6.10 10.19
C TRP A 609 -24.62 5.24 10.79
N THR A 610 -23.40 5.31 10.25
CA THR A 610 -22.14 4.79 10.84
C THR A 610 -21.95 5.18 12.31
N ARG A 611 -22.68 6.19 12.81
CA ARG A 611 -22.86 6.46 14.24
C ARG A 611 -23.23 5.22 15.07
N CYS A 612 -23.97 4.25 14.51
CA CYS A 612 -24.28 2.98 15.20
C CYS A 612 -23.07 2.04 15.36
N SER A 613 -22.01 2.23 14.58
CA SER A 613 -20.80 1.38 14.61
C SER A 613 -19.62 2.06 15.32
N SER A 614 -19.53 3.40 15.26
CA SER A 614 -18.46 4.20 15.90
C SER A 614 -18.81 4.74 17.28
N CYS A 615 -20.07 4.61 17.71
CA CYS A 615 -20.53 4.96 19.05
C CYS A 615 -21.25 3.77 19.73
N PRO A 616 -20.53 2.68 20.07
CA PRO A 616 -21.03 1.64 20.98
C PRO A 616 -21.07 2.11 22.44
#